data_AF-A0A960ELK5-F1
#
_entry.id   AF-A0A960ELK5-F1
#
_cell.length_a   1.000
_cell.length_b   1.000
_cell.length_c   1.000
_cell.angle_alpha   90.00
_cell.angle_beta   90.00
_cell.angle_gamma   90.00
#
_symmetry.space_group_name_H-M   'P 1'
#
loop_
_entity.id
_entity.type
_entity.pdbx_description
1 polymer ?
#
loop_
_entity_poly.entity_id
_entity_poly.type
_entity_poly.pdbx_seq_one_letter_code
_entity_poly.pdbx_strand_id
1 'polypeptide(L)'
;YLTDKGFDVWLFDYRQSFRLASHRSSFTMDDIALVDWPAAVEQVRRLTGADSVLIFAHCMGSMTVFMSLLGGLTGVRAFVASQVTAHVTMPAFSRLKATLRVPALMQRVGLNTVGPPRGLGIAERIWDVALRPYPWIKGERCHNPACRWVTSVYGPTHLHRNLSASAHSQIANMFGAAAVAPVGQITRIVRAGHLVDARGRDTYMQRADRLNIPIAFLRGTDNKIFTRSGPLRTIAWLRERHPDQDYEWIGIDGFGHLDALIGRDSERRVFDKMLPFLERYSEAPESGYIELRDRQEAQPQNRDGGEQTTVRR
;
A
#
# COMPACT_ATOMS: atom_id res chain seq x y z
N TYR A 1 4.81 -0.89 15.30
CA TYR A 1 3.35 -0.95 15.43
C TYR A 1 2.79 -2.34 15.15
N LEU A 2 2.60 -2.80 13.91
CA LEU A 2 1.91 -4.09 13.65
C LEU A 2 2.67 -5.31 14.24
N THR A 3 4.00 -5.31 14.19
CA THR A 3 4.82 -6.31 14.87
C THR A 3 4.60 -6.30 16.38
N ASP A 4 4.45 -5.12 16.99
CA ASP A 4 4.16 -4.99 18.44
C ASP A 4 2.75 -5.48 18.79
N LYS A 5 1.86 -5.58 17.80
CA LYS A 5 0.53 -6.18 17.89
C LYS A 5 0.52 -7.68 17.56
N GLY A 6 1.69 -8.31 17.41
CA GLY A 6 1.81 -9.75 17.22
C GLY A 6 1.68 -10.23 15.76
N PHE A 7 1.60 -9.32 14.78
CA PHE A 7 1.58 -9.72 13.37
C PHE A 7 2.99 -10.10 12.89
N ASP A 8 3.08 -11.18 12.12
CA ASP A 8 4.26 -11.45 11.28
C ASP A 8 4.21 -10.55 10.04
N VAL A 9 5.04 -9.51 10.03
CA VAL A 9 4.96 -8.42 9.03
C VAL A 9 5.99 -8.60 7.93
N TRP A 10 5.51 -8.71 6.70
CA TRP A 10 6.32 -8.77 5.50
C TRP A 10 6.19 -7.48 4.69
N LEU A 11 7.34 -6.90 4.29
CA LEU A 11 7.38 -5.72 3.43
C LEU A 11 7.67 -6.14 1.99
N PHE A 12 6.82 -5.69 1.08
CA PHE A 12 6.90 -6.08 -0.33
C PHE A 12 7.47 -4.96 -1.21
N ASP A 13 8.76 -5.08 -1.55
CA ASP A 13 9.38 -4.33 -2.63
C ASP A 13 9.16 -5.05 -3.97
N TYR A 14 8.31 -4.49 -4.83
CA TYR A 14 7.99 -5.02 -6.17
C TYR A 14 8.70 -4.25 -7.28
N ARG A 15 8.53 -4.64 -8.55
CA ARG A 15 9.35 -4.15 -9.68
C ARG A 15 9.37 -2.63 -9.91
N GLN A 16 8.40 -1.89 -9.36
CA GLN A 16 8.37 -0.41 -9.41
C GLN A 16 9.33 0.24 -8.39
N SER A 17 9.74 -0.48 -7.35
CA SER A 17 10.57 0.06 -6.29
C SER A 17 11.90 0.56 -6.83
N PHE A 18 12.21 1.83 -6.58
CA PHE A 18 13.47 2.45 -6.99
C PHE A 18 14.71 1.78 -6.35
N ARG A 19 14.51 0.91 -5.36
CA ARG A 19 15.56 0.12 -4.71
C ARG A 19 15.95 -1.12 -5.51
N LEU A 20 15.11 -1.56 -6.44
CA LEU A 20 15.36 -2.75 -7.27
C LEU A 20 15.78 -2.35 -8.68
N ALA A 21 16.73 -3.05 -9.29
CA ALA A 21 17.18 -2.76 -10.65
C ALA A 21 16.02 -2.85 -11.69
N SER A 22 14.98 -3.64 -11.37
CA SER A 22 13.79 -3.83 -12.19
C SER A 22 12.99 -2.54 -12.45
N HIS A 23 13.12 -1.47 -11.64
CA HIS A 23 12.42 -0.20 -11.95
C HIS A 23 12.91 0.47 -13.24
N ARG A 24 14.04 0.02 -13.80
CA ARG A 24 14.59 0.52 -15.06
C ARG A 24 14.10 -0.26 -16.28
N SER A 25 13.45 -1.41 -16.08
CA SER A 25 12.91 -2.21 -17.18
C SER A 25 11.56 -1.67 -17.66
N SER A 26 11.13 -2.14 -18.82
CA SER A 26 9.76 -1.90 -19.30
C SER A 26 8.82 -2.90 -18.65
N PHE A 27 7.77 -2.40 -18.00
CA PHE A 27 6.69 -3.22 -17.44
C PHE A 27 5.39 -2.41 -17.36
N THR A 28 4.32 -3.13 -17.08
CA THR A 28 2.94 -2.64 -16.93
C THR A 28 2.45 -2.93 -15.52
N MET A 29 1.31 -2.36 -15.14
CA MET A 29 0.67 -2.72 -13.87
C MET A 29 0.10 -4.13 -13.91
N ASP A 30 -0.19 -4.68 -15.10
CA ASP A 30 -0.58 -6.08 -15.26
C ASP A 30 0.54 -6.99 -14.78
N ASP A 31 1.80 -6.65 -15.05
CA ASP A 31 2.91 -7.48 -14.59
C ASP A 31 3.04 -7.47 -13.05
N ILE A 32 2.78 -6.33 -12.41
CA ILE A 32 2.76 -6.26 -10.94
C ILE A 32 1.61 -7.13 -10.40
N ALA A 33 0.43 -7.01 -11.01
CA ALA A 33 -0.79 -7.68 -10.58
C ALA A 33 -0.77 -9.20 -10.83
N LEU A 34 -0.22 -9.65 -11.94
CA LEU A 34 -0.31 -11.04 -12.40
C LEU A 34 0.97 -11.83 -12.15
N VAL A 35 2.08 -11.17 -11.78
CA VAL A 35 3.37 -11.84 -11.51
C VAL A 35 3.86 -11.50 -10.10
N ASP A 36 4.05 -10.21 -9.79
CA ASP A 36 4.71 -9.82 -8.54
C ASP A 36 3.86 -10.17 -7.31
N TRP A 37 2.57 -9.82 -7.30
CA TRP A 37 1.66 -10.13 -6.19
C TRP A 37 1.50 -11.64 -5.95
N PRO A 38 1.20 -12.48 -6.96
CA PRO A 38 1.15 -13.92 -6.79
C PRO A 38 2.45 -14.50 -6.22
N ALA A 39 3.61 -14.11 -6.76
CA ALA A 39 4.90 -14.59 -6.28
C ALA A 39 5.16 -14.18 -4.82
N ALA A 40 4.80 -12.95 -4.44
CA ALA A 40 4.95 -12.48 -3.07
C ALA A 40 4.07 -13.26 -2.09
N VAL A 41 2.78 -13.44 -2.41
CA VAL A 41 1.85 -14.20 -1.57
C VAL A 41 2.29 -15.65 -1.44
N GLU A 42 2.65 -16.31 -2.54
CA GLU A 42 3.17 -17.67 -2.53
C GLU A 42 4.42 -17.79 -1.66
N GLN A 43 5.37 -16.86 -1.81
CA GLN A 43 6.61 -16.89 -1.05
C GLN A 43 6.40 -16.73 0.45
N VAL A 44 5.53 -15.80 0.87
CA VAL A 44 5.20 -15.61 2.29
C VAL A 44 4.55 -16.88 2.85
N ARG A 45 3.55 -17.44 2.15
CA ARG A 45 2.87 -18.68 2.55
C ARG A 45 3.85 -19.85 2.65
N ARG A 46 4.77 -19.99 1.69
CA ARG A 46 5.79 -21.04 1.67
C ARG A 46 6.78 -20.92 2.84
N LEU A 47 7.19 -19.70 3.19
CA LEU A 47 8.15 -19.46 4.27
C LEU A 47 7.53 -19.58 5.67
N THR A 48 6.26 -19.23 5.81
CA THR A 48 5.55 -19.21 7.09
C THR A 48 4.71 -20.46 7.34
N GLY A 49 4.38 -21.22 6.30
CA GLY A 49 3.40 -22.31 6.35
C GLY A 49 1.95 -21.84 6.42
N ALA A 50 1.67 -20.53 6.34
CA ALA A 50 0.32 -20.01 6.43
C ALA A 50 -0.52 -20.31 5.17
N ASP A 51 -1.79 -20.66 5.36
CA ASP A 51 -2.72 -20.92 4.25
C ASP A 51 -3.09 -19.65 3.46
N SER A 52 -2.98 -18.49 4.09
CA SER A 52 -3.31 -17.20 3.48
C SER A 52 -2.56 -16.04 4.13
N VAL A 53 -2.67 -14.84 3.55
CA VAL A 53 -2.11 -13.60 4.08
C VAL A 53 -3.17 -12.50 4.21
N LEU A 54 -2.92 -11.54 5.12
CA LEU A 54 -3.58 -10.23 5.11
C LEU A 54 -2.76 -9.28 4.25
N ILE A 55 -3.43 -8.47 3.44
CA ILE A 55 -2.75 -7.44 2.64
C ILE A 55 -3.16 -6.06 3.15
N PHE A 56 -2.18 -5.21 3.43
CA PHE A 56 -2.35 -3.77 3.48
C PHE A 56 -1.60 -3.17 2.30
N ALA A 57 -2.27 -2.41 1.44
CA ALA A 57 -1.61 -1.77 0.31
C ALA A 57 -2.14 -0.36 0.07
N HIS A 58 -1.24 0.51 -0.40
CA HIS A 58 -1.48 1.94 -0.54
C HIS A 58 -1.31 2.43 -1.98
N CYS A 59 -2.18 3.35 -2.40
CA CYS A 59 -2.10 4.02 -3.70
C CYS A 59 -2.00 3.02 -4.86
N MET A 60 -0.91 3.03 -5.63
CA MET A 60 -0.68 2.11 -6.74
C MET A 60 -0.59 0.66 -6.26
N GLY A 61 -0.02 0.42 -5.08
CA GLY A 61 -0.04 -0.91 -4.44
C GLY A 61 -1.46 -1.41 -4.29
N SER A 62 -2.35 -0.61 -3.70
CA SER A 62 -3.78 -0.92 -3.55
C SER A 62 -4.45 -1.23 -4.90
N MET A 63 -4.18 -0.40 -5.92
CA MET A 63 -4.69 -0.60 -7.27
C MET A 63 -4.27 -1.95 -7.85
N THR A 64 -2.99 -2.30 -7.71
CA THR A 64 -2.45 -3.57 -8.23
C THR A 64 -2.90 -4.80 -7.45
N VAL A 65 -3.25 -4.67 -6.15
CA VAL A 65 -3.91 -5.75 -5.39
C VAL A 65 -5.31 -6.00 -5.94
N PHE A 66 -6.11 -4.96 -6.19
CA PHE A 66 -7.41 -5.13 -6.84
C PHE A 66 -7.27 -5.81 -8.21
N MET A 67 -6.31 -5.35 -9.04
CA MET A 67 -6.02 -6.00 -10.32
C MET A 67 -5.60 -7.47 -10.14
N SER A 68 -4.81 -7.78 -9.11
CA SER A 68 -4.33 -9.13 -8.85
C SER A 68 -5.46 -10.08 -8.42
N LEU A 69 -6.30 -9.65 -7.47
CA LEU A 69 -7.48 -10.40 -7.01
C LEU A 69 -8.47 -10.63 -8.17
N LEU A 70 -8.78 -9.59 -8.95
CA LEU A 70 -9.60 -9.71 -10.17
C LEU A 70 -8.92 -10.57 -11.25
N GLY A 71 -7.58 -10.59 -11.26
CA GLY A 71 -6.75 -11.45 -12.09
C GLY A 71 -6.77 -12.94 -11.67
N GLY A 72 -7.23 -13.24 -10.45
CA GLY A 72 -7.32 -14.61 -9.93
C GLY A 72 -6.28 -14.95 -8.85
N LEU A 73 -5.69 -13.95 -8.18
CA LEU A 73 -4.86 -14.19 -7.00
C LEU A 73 -5.66 -14.91 -5.91
N THR A 74 -5.06 -15.95 -5.35
CA THR A 74 -5.57 -16.73 -4.22
C THR A 74 -4.63 -16.61 -3.02
N GLY A 75 -5.05 -17.12 -1.85
CA GLY A 75 -4.23 -17.08 -0.64
C GLY A 75 -4.24 -15.72 0.08
N VAL A 76 -5.26 -14.89 -0.16
CA VAL A 76 -5.50 -13.62 0.56
C VAL A 76 -6.81 -13.74 1.33
N ARG A 77 -6.78 -13.53 2.64
CA ARG A 77 -7.98 -13.67 3.50
C ARG A 77 -8.72 -12.36 3.76
N ALA A 78 -8.01 -11.24 3.78
CA ALA A 78 -8.62 -9.91 3.80
C ALA A 78 -7.65 -8.85 3.27
N PHE A 79 -8.21 -7.72 2.86
CA PHE A 79 -7.45 -6.64 2.23
C PHE A 79 -7.83 -5.26 2.79
N VAL A 80 -6.84 -4.51 3.29
CA VAL A 80 -6.99 -3.09 3.59
C VAL A 80 -6.53 -2.26 2.39
N ALA A 81 -7.50 -1.74 1.64
CA ALA A 81 -7.31 -0.90 0.47
C ALA A 81 -7.14 0.57 0.88
N SER A 82 -5.90 1.08 0.84
CA SER A 82 -5.60 2.45 1.25
C SER A 82 -5.59 3.42 0.05
N GLN A 83 -6.50 4.41 0.12
CA GLN A 83 -6.67 5.58 -0.75
C GLN A 83 -7.12 5.38 -2.20
N VAL A 84 -6.87 4.22 -2.81
CA VAL A 84 -7.19 3.94 -4.22
C VAL A 84 -7.87 2.58 -4.34
N THR A 85 -8.86 2.49 -5.22
CA THR A 85 -9.73 1.32 -5.39
C THR A 85 -9.88 0.92 -6.85
N ALA A 86 -10.65 -0.14 -7.13
CA ALA A 86 -10.93 -0.59 -8.49
C ALA A 86 -11.56 0.51 -9.39
N HIS A 87 -12.43 1.35 -8.84
CA HIS A 87 -12.83 2.58 -9.51
C HIS A 87 -11.91 3.74 -9.16
N VAL A 88 -11.44 4.45 -10.18
CA VAL A 88 -10.43 5.52 -10.05
C VAL A 88 -11.02 6.82 -10.55
N THR A 89 -11.16 7.79 -9.65
CA THR A 89 -11.72 9.10 -9.96
C THR A 89 -10.84 10.20 -9.40
N MET A 90 -10.57 11.22 -10.20
CA MET A 90 -9.70 12.34 -9.85
C MET A 90 -10.43 13.68 -10.08
N PRO A 91 -10.06 14.76 -9.36
CA PRO A 91 -10.50 16.11 -9.69
C PRO A 91 -10.14 16.48 -11.14
N ALA A 92 -10.94 17.34 -11.78
CA ALA A 92 -10.82 17.65 -13.20
C ALA A 92 -9.41 18.10 -13.63
N PHE A 93 -8.77 18.99 -12.85
CA PHE A 93 -7.41 19.45 -13.12
C PHE A 93 -6.38 18.32 -13.07
N SER A 94 -6.41 17.49 -12.01
CA SER A 94 -5.51 16.35 -11.86
C SER A 94 -5.76 15.30 -12.94
N ARG A 95 -7.02 15.08 -13.33
CA ARG A 95 -7.40 14.21 -14.44
C ARG A 95 -6.84 14.72 -15.75
N LEU A 96 -7.04 15.99 -16.08
CA LEU A 96 -6.49 16.62 -17.29
C LEU A 96 -4.99 16.38 -17.37
N LYS A 97 -4.26 16.74 -16.31
CA LYS A 97 -2.80 16.55 -16.22
C LYS A 97 -2.38 15.09 -16.39
N ALA A 98 -3.03 14.16 -15.69
CA ALA A 98 -2.73 12.73 -15.78
C ALA A 98 -3.03 12.14 -17.18
N THR A 99 -3.91 12.81 -17.95
CA THR A 99 -4.20 12.44 -19.34
C THR A 99 -3.32 13.12 -20.38
N LEU A 100 -2.51 14.11 -19.99
CA LEU A 100 -1.47 14.66 -20.84
C LEU A 100 -0.41 13.59 -21.09
N ARG A 101 -0.02 13.40 -22.35
CA ARG A 101 0.96 12.38 -22.76
C ARG A 101 2.41 12.79 -22.45
N VAL A 102 2.64 13.70 -21.49
CA VAL A 102 3.97 14.21 -21.15
C VAL A 102 4.91 13.06 -20.76
N PRO A 103 4.54 12.11 -19.89
CA PRO A 103 5.44 11.02 -19.53
C PRO A 103 5.69 10.03 -20.68
N ALA A 104 4.69 9.82 -21.56
CA ALA A 104 4.88 9.02 -22.76
C ALA A 104 5.80 9.71 -23.79
N LEU A 105 5.76 11.04 -23.87
CA LEU A 105 6.72 11.82 -24.66
C LEU A 105 8.12 11.73 -24.05
N MET A 106 8.25 11.77 -22.72
CA MET A 106 9.51 11.58 -22.01
C MET A 106 10.14 10.22 -22.31
N GLN A 107 9.36 9.13 -22.31
CA GLN A 107 9.87 7.81 -22.72
C GLN A 107 10.38 7.80 -24.17
N ARG A 108 9.67 8.46 -25.10
CA ARG A 108 10.08 8.52 -26.52
C ARG A 108 11.41 9.23 -26.73
N VAL A 109 11.80 10.14 -25.84
CA VAL A 109 13.10 10.81 -25.87
C VAL A 109 14.14 10.15 -24.95
N GLY A 110 13.88 8.92 -24.48
CA GLY A 110 14.83 8.11 -23.73
C GLY A 110 14.81 8.30 -22.20
N LEU A 111 13.86 9.06 -21.66
CA LEU A 111 13.72 9.26 -20.21
C LEU A 111 12.82 8.17 -19.60
N ASN A 112 13.46 7.13 -19.04
CA ASN A 112 12.78 5.96 -18.49
C ASN A 112 12.41 6.09 -17.00
N THR A 113 13.02 7.03 -16.29
CA THR A 113 12.78 7.27 -14.85
C THR A 113 12.65 8.76 -14.55
N VAL A 114 11.81 9.11 -13.58
CA VAL A 114 11.65 10.49 -13.09
C VAL A 114 11.66 10.51 -11.56
N GLY A 115 12.40 11.43 -10.96
CA GLY A 115 12.50 11.53 -9.51
C GLY A 115 12.65 12.98 -9.03
N PRO A 116 12.39 13.23 -7.74
CA PRO A 116 12.59 14.55 -7.14
C PRO A 116 14.08 14.91 -7.20
N PRO A 117 14.39 16.22 -7.25
CA PRO A 117 15.76 16.69 -7.13
C PRO A 117 16.35 16.22 -5.79
N ARG A 118 17.59 15.74 -5.84
CA ARG A 118 18.34 15.26 -4.66
C ARG A 118 19.55 16.13 -4.33
N GLY A 119 19.89 17.09 -5.20
CA GLY A 119 20.99 18.02 -5.00
C GLY A 119 20.69 19.43 -5.52
N LEU A 120 21.77 20.17 -5.79
CA LEU A 120 21.75 21.55 -6.28
C LEU A 120 22.31 21.66 -7.71
N GLY A 121 22.22 20.60 -8.51
CA GLY A 121 22.69 20.61 -9.90
C GLY A 121 21.96 21.64 -10.77
N ILE A 122 22.58 22.07 -11.86
CA ILE A 122 22.00 23.11 -12.74
C ILE A 122 20.63 22.70 -13.28
N ALA A 123 20.48 21.45 -13.73
CA ALA A 123 19.19 20.92 -14.19
C ALA A 123 18.11 20.92 -13.09
N GLU A 124 18.49 20.57 -11.85
CA GLU A 124 17.58 20.56 -10.71
C GLU A 124 17.12 21.98 -10.33
N ARG A 125 18.02 22.98 -10.41
CA ARG A 125 17.68 24.40 -10.20
C ARG A 125 16.73 24.93 -11.26
N ILE A 126 16.94 24.54 -12.52
CA ILE A 126 16.03 24.91 -13.63
C ILE A 126 14.63 24.34 -13.36
N TRP A 127 14.53 23.06 -12.99
CA TRP A 127 13.26 22.44 -12.62
C TRP A 127 12.61 23.12 -11.41
N ASP A 128 13.38 23.44 -10.36
CA ASP A 128 12.88 24.13 -9.18
C ASP A 128 12.22 25.47 -9.53
N VAL A 129 12.88 26.27 -10.37
CA VAL A 129 12.40 27.58 -10.84
C VAL A 129 11.17 27.42 -11.73
N ALA A 130 11.22 26.51 -12.71
CA ALA A 130 10.13 26.26 -13.64
C ALA A 130 8.83 25.80 -12.95
N LEU A 131 8.95 25.13 -11.78
CA LEU A 131 7.82 24.65 -11.01
C LEU A 131 7.28 25.66 -9.98
N ARG A 132 7.95 26.78 -9.73
CA ARG A 132 7.45 27.84 -8.81
C ARG A 132 6.03 28.36 -9.13
N PRO A 133 5.62 28.55 -10.40
CA PRO A 133 4.27 28.99 -10.71
C PRO A 133 3.22 27.87 -10.65
N TYR A 134 3.58 26.63 -10.33
CA TYR A 134 2.62 25.53 -10.23
C TYR A 134 1.49 25.87 -9.24
N PRO A 135 0.21 25.66 -9.58
CA PRO A 135 -0.90 26.02 -8.71
C PRO A 135 -0.92 25.12 -7.46
N TRP A 136 -0.83 25.75 -6.29
CA TRP A 136 -0.91 25.07 -5.00
C TRP A 136 -2.30 25.16 -4.40
N ILE A 137 -2.65 24.17 -3.60
CA ILE A 137 -3.78 24.30 -2.68
C ILE A 137 -3.46 25.41 -1.67
N LYS A 138 -4.46 26.22 -1.33
CA LYS A 138 -4.33 27.31 -0.36
C LYS A 138 -3.73 26.78 0.94
N GLY A 139 -2.64 27.40 1.39
CA GLY A 139 -1.92 27.02 2.61
C GLY A 139 -0.88 25.91 2.45
N GLU A 140 -0.82 25.22 1.31
CA GLU A 140 0.10 24.09 1.10
C GLU A 140 1.38 24.48 0.34
N ARG A 141 1.58 25.76 0.01
CA ARG A 141 2.74 26.22 -0.74
C ARG A 141 4.03 25.95 0.05
N CYS A 142 4.99 25.27 -0.59
CA CYS A 142 6.24 24.87 0.04
C CYS A 142 7.49 25.32 -0.73
N HIS A 143 8.52 25.71 0.02
CA HIS A 143 9.83 26.09 -0.51
C HIS A 143 10.76 24.90 -0.75
N ASN A 144 10.47 23.73 -0.15
CA ASN A 144 11.25 22.51 -0.37
C ASN A 144 11.13 22.06 -1.85
N PRO A 145 12.24 21.99 -2.61
CA PRO A 145 12.23 21.62 -4.02
C PRO A 145 11.64 20.23 -4.29
N ALA A 146 11.93 19.24 -3.43
CA ALA A 146 11.40 17.89 -3.56
C ALA A 146 9.88 17.87 -3.30
N CYS A 147 9.39 18.60 -2.29
CA CYS A 147 7.95 18.73 -2.04
C CYS A 147 7.22 19.38 -3.22
N ARG A 148 7.80 20.44 -3.80
CA ARG A 148 7.26 21.08 -5.01
C ARG A 148 7.24 20.12 -6.19
N TRP A 149 8.32 19.39 -6.42
CA TRP A 149 8.40 18.40 -7.49
C TRP A 149 7.35 17.31 -7.32
N VAL A 150 7.25 16.70 -6.13
CA VAL A 150 6.26 15.67 -5.81
C VAL A 150 4.84 16.19 -6.04
N THR A 151 4.54 17.40 -5.56
CA THR A 151 3.23 18.03 -5.76
C THR A 151 2.95 18.29 -7.24
N SER A 152 3.96 18.72 -7.99
CA SER A 152 3.84 19.01 -9.41
C SER A 152 3.69 17.76 -10.28
N VAL A 153 4.18 16.59 -9.84
CA VAL A 153 4.13 15.33 -10.60
C VAL A 153 2.93 14.50 -10.17
N TYR A 154 2.79 14.21 -8.88
CA TYR A 154 1.75 13.33 -8.36
C TYR A 154 0.48 14.07 -7.91
N GLY A 155 0.55 15.39 -7.79
CA GLY A 155 -0.49 16.18 -7.12
C GLY A 155 -0.21 16.32 -5.62
N PRO A 156 -1.09 17.02 -4.89
CA PRO A 156 -0.97 17.23 -3.44
C PRO A 156 -1.08 15.91 -2.65
N THR A 157 0.06 15.22 -2.49
CA THR A 157 0.13 13.90 -1.84
C THR A 157 -0.07 13.98 -0.35
N HIS A 158 0.33 15.08 0.28
CA HIS A 158 0.27 15.24 1.73
C HIS A 158 -0.23 16.64 2.09
N LEU A 159 -0.69 16.77 3.34
CA LEU A 159 -1.03 18.06 3.92
C LEU A 159 0.05 18.43 4.95
N HIS A 160 0.65 19.60 4.81
CA HIS A 160 1.78 20.00 5.65
C HIS A 160 1.42 20.01 7.14
N ARG A 161 0.17 20.34 7.48
CA ARG A 161 -0.34 20.31 8.86
C ARG A 161 -0.26 18.92 9.51
N ASN A 162 -0.20 17.85 8.73
CA ASN A 162 -0.15 16.47 9.23
C ASN A 162 1.27 15.90 9.23
N LEU A 163 2.26 16.59 8.66
CA LEU A 163 3.65 16.14 8.65
C LEU A 163 4.42 16.69 9.84
N SER A 164 5.32 15.88 10.38
CA SER A 164 6.40 16.39 11.24
C SER A 164 7.48 17.03 10.37
N ALA A 165 8.29 17.91 10.96
CA ALA A 165 9.43 18.52 10.26
C ALA A 165 10.41 17.46 9.74
N SER A 166 10.63 16.39 10.52
CA SER A 166 11.48 15.25 10.15
C SER A 166 10.88 14.45 8.98
N ALA A 167 9.58 14.16 8.99
CA ALA A 167 8.95 13.46 7.87
C ALA A 167 9.02 14.31 6.58
N HIS A 168 8.77 15.62 6.69
CA HIS A 168 8.80 16.53 5.56
C HIS A 168 10.21 16.69 4.96
N SER A 169 11.28 16.71 5.77
CA SER A 169 12.66 16.76 5.24
C SER A 169 13.06 15.51 4.47
N GLN A 170 12.39 14.38 4.70
CA GLN A 170 12.67 13.08 4.09
C GLN A 170 11.90 12.82 2.78
N ILE A 171 11.09 13.75 2.29
CA ILE A 171 10.27 13.57 1.07
C ILE A 171 11.11 13.11 -0.14
N ALA A 172 12.30 13.68 -0.34
CA ALA A 172 13.19 13.30 -1.45
C ALA A 172 13.65 11.82 -1.38
N ASN A 173 13.76 11.29 -0.17
CA ASN A 173 14.15 9.90 0.10
C ASN A 173 12.98 8.93 -0.07
N MET A 174 11.75 9.38 0.19
CA MET A 174 10.54 8.56 0.04
C MET A 174 10.12 8.38 -1.43
N PHE A 175 10.24 9.43 -2.25
CA PHE A 175 9.74 9.45 -3.63
C PHE A 175 10.85 9.19 -4.67
N GLY A 176 11.74 8.22 -4.45
CA GLY A 176 12.88 7.98 -5.34
C GLY A 176 12.53 7.81 -6.84
N ALA A 177 13.55 7.75 -7.70
CA ALA A 177 13.36 7.71 -9.16
C ALA A 177 12.34 6.64 -9.59
N ALA A 178 11.15 7.08 -9.98
CA ALA A 178 10.04 6.23 -10.35
C ALA A 178 10.14 5.83 -11.82
N ALA A 179 9.86 4.57 -12.11
CA ALA A 179 9.73 4.09 -13.48
C ALA A 179 8.59 4.84 -14.19
N VAL A 180 8.86 5.32 -15.40
CA VAL A 180 7.83 5.94 -16.25
C VAL A 180 7.00 4.87 -16.95
N ALA A 181 7.49 3.62 -17.01
CA ALA A 181 6.89 2.50 -17.75
C ALA A 181 5.37 2.34 -17.53
N PRO A 182 4.83 2.26 -16.29
CA PRO A 182 3.39 2.02 -16.07
C PRO A 182 2.51 3.24 -16.38
N VAL A 183 3.08 4.43 -16.61
CA VAL A 183 2.29 5.66 -16.75
C VAL A 183 1.29 5.59 -17.90
N GLY A 184 1.64 4.92 -19.00
CA GLY A 184 0.71 4.73 -20.12
C GLY A 184 -0.57 4.02 -19.71
N GLN A 185 -0.47 2.97 -18.89
CA GLN A 185 -1.64 2.24 -18.38
C GLN A 185 -2.38 3.03 -17.31
N ILE A 186 -1.68 3.74 -16.41
CA ILE A 186 -2.30 4.64 -15.43
C ILE A 186 -3.18 5.67 -16.13
N THR A 187 -2.70 6.28 -17.23
CA THR A 187 -3.49 7.22 -18.03
C THR A 187 -4.75 6.54 -18.62
N ARG A 188 -4.66 5.27 -19.07
CA ARG A 188 -5.84 4.53 -19.57
C ARG A 188 -6.85 4.28 -18.45
N ILE A 189 -6.40 3.86 -17.27
CA ILE A 189 -7.26 3.68 -16.08
C ILE A 189 -7.95 4.99 -15.68
N VAL A 190 -7.21 6.09 -15.61
CA VAL A 190 -7.77 7.42 -15.27
C VAL A 190 -8.78 7.89 -16.31
N ARG A 191 -8.60 7.56 -17.60
CA ARG A 191 -9.57 7.85 -18.66
C ARG A 191 -10.84 7.02 -18.50
N ALA A 192 -10.69 5.70 -18.33
CA ALA A 192 -11.79 4.75 -18.16
C ALA A 192 -12.57 4.97 -16.85
N GLY A 193 -11.90 5.49 -15.82
CA GLY A 193 -12.47 5.68 -14.49
C GLY A 193 -12.55 4.39 -13.65
N HIS A 194 -11.91 3.31 -14.13
CA HIS A 194 -11.85 1.98 -13.51
C HIS A 194 -10.63 1.22 -14.03
N LEU A 195 -10.32 0.07 -13.41
CA LEU A 195 -9.18 -0.76 -13.80
C LEU A 195 -9.34 -1.33 -15.21
N VAL A 196 -8.32 -1.15 -16.04
CA VAL A 196 -8.20 -1.75 -17.37
C VAL A 196 -6.80 -2.36 -17.51
N ASP A 197 -6.69 -3.33 -18.40
CA ASP A 197 -5.40 -3.95 -18.73
C ASP A 197 -4.44 -2.98 -19.43
N ALA A 198 -3.20 -3.41 -19.69
CA ALA A 198 -2.18 -2.63 -20.36
C ALA A 198 -2.60 -2.15 -21.76
N ARG A 199 -3.54 -2.86 -22.42
CA ARG A 199 -4.10 -2.52 -23.73
C ARG A 199 -5.33 -1.59 -23.61
N GLY A 200 -5.84 -1.36 -22.40
CA GLY A 200 -7.02 -0.55 -22.13
C GLY A 200 -8.33 -1.30 -22.23
N ARG A 201 -8.30 -2.64 -22.21
CA ARG A 201 -9.51 -3.49 -22.23
C ARG A 201 -10.04 -3.64 -20.80
N ASP A 202 -11.35 -3.69 -20.68
CA ASP A 202 -12.04 -3.96 -19.41
C ASP A 202 -11.99 -5.46 -19.08
N THR A 203 -10.80 -5.94 -18.70
CA THR A 203 -10.59 -7.35 -18.34
C THR A 203 -10.82 -7.60 -16.84
N TYR A 204 -10.57 -6.59 -16.00
CA TYR A 204 -10.65 -6.73 -14.55
C TYR A 204 -12.07 -6.55 -14.02
N MET A 205 -12.82 -5.54 -14.48
CA MET A 205 -14.14 -5.24 -13.88
C MET A 205 -15.20 -6.29 -14.24
N GLN A 206 -14.94 -7.11 -15.26
CA GLN A 206 -15.77 -8.27 -15.61
C GLN A 206 -15.65 -9.43 -14.62
N ARG A 207 -14.67 -9.40 -13.71
CA ARG A 207 -14.34 -10.50 -12.78
C ARG A 207 -14.67 -10.18 -11.32
N ALA A 208 -15.71 -9.39 -11.12
CA ALA A 208 -16.18 -8.98 -9.80
C ALA A 208 -16.50 -10.16 -8.86
N ASP A 209 -16.86 -11.32 -9.43
CA ASP A 209 -17.04 -12.59 -8.72
C ASP A 209 -15.82 -12.99 -7.89
N ARG A 210 -14.62 -12.57 -8.29
CA ARG A 210 -13.35 -12.89 -7.63
C ARG A 210 -13.01 -12.00 -6.45
N LEU A 211 -13.73 -10.91 -6.22
CA LEU A 211 -13.54 -10.03 -5.07
C LEU A 211 -14.47 -10.38 -3.90
N ASN A 212 -14.76 -11.67 -3.71
CA ASN A 212 -15.52 -12.17 -2.57
C ASN A 212 -14.62 -12.43 -1.35
N ILE A 213 -13.90 -11.40 -0.90
CA ILE A 213 -13.13 -11.40 0.34
C ILE A 213 -13.46 -10.14 1.14
N PRO A 214 -13.24 -10.14 2.47
CA PRO A 214 -13.33 -8.93 3.27
C PRO A 214 -12.38 -7.83 2.79
N ILE A 215 -12.89 -6.60 2.66
CA ILE A 215 -12.09 -5.43 2.25
C ILE A 215 -12.43 -4.22 3.10
N ALA A 216 -11.41 -3.67 3.79
CA ALA A 216 -11.51 -2.37 4.42
C ALA A 216 -11.03 -1.26 3.47
N PHE A 217 -11.88 -0.26 3.26
CA PHE A 217 -11.63 0.90 2.41
C PHE A 217 -11.12 2.06 3.27
N LEU A 218 -9.80 2.14 3.43
CA LEU A 218 -9.14 3.15 4.24
C LEU A 218 -8.87 4.42 3.43
N ARG A 219 -9.41 5.56 3.88
CA ARG A 219 -9.33 6.80 3.12
C ARG A 219 -9.23 8.05 3.99
N GLY A 220 -8.30 8.93 3.62
CA GLY A 220 -8.23 10.29 4.11
C GLY A 220 -9.35 11.15 3.50
N THR A 221 -10.14 11.84 4.33
CA THR A 221 -11.25 12.66 3.84
C THR A 221 -10.78 13.80 2.95
N ASP A 222 -9.57 14.28 3.21
CA ASP A 222 -8.96 15.41 2.53
C ASP A 222 -7.99 14.97 1.44
N ASN A 223 -8.07 13.71 0.97
CA ASN A 223 -7.32 13.27 -0.21
C ASN A 223 -7.72 14.13 -1.43
N LYS A 224 -6.72 14.86 -1.96
CA LYS A 224 -6.87 15.81 -3.07
C LYS A 224 -6.41 15.24 -4.42
N ILE A 225 -5.89 14.00 -4.43
CA ILE A 225 -5.47 13.30 -5.66
C ILE A 225 -6.65 12.51 -6.24
N PHE A 226 -7.31 11.72 -5.39
CA PHE A 226 -8.44 10.88 -5.78
C PHE A 226 -9.70 11.27 -5.01
N THR A 227 -10.83 11.37 -5.70
CA THR A 227 -12.12 11.79 -5.12
C THR A 227 -12.80 10.66 -4.35
N ARG A 228 -13.78 11.01 -3.52
CA ARG A 228 -14.54 10.04 -2.70
C ARG A 228 -15.39 9.09 -3.56
N SER A 229 -15.74 9.51 -4.77
CA SER A 229 -16.60 8.74 -5.66
C SER A 229 -15.99 7.40 -6.07
N GLY A 230 -14.67 7.28 -6.25
CA GLY A 230 -13.99 6.02 -6.61
C GLY A 230 -14.29 4.88 -5.62
N PRO A 231 -13.91 5.00 -4.35
CA PRO A 231 -14.16 3.94 -3.38
C PRO A 231 -15.65 3.70 -3.14
N LEU A 232 -16.50 4.74 -3.14
CA LEU A 232 -17.95 4.55 -3.03
C LEU A 232 -18.53 3.74 -4.19
N ARG A 233 -18.08 3.99 -5.42
CA ARG A 233 -18.47 3.19 -6.60
C ARG A 233 -17.98 1.76 -6.50
N THR A 234 -16.76 1.54 -5.99
CA THR A 234 -16.22 0.20 -5.77
C THR A 234 -17.04 -0.57 -4.75
N ILE A 235 -17.36 0.05 -3.60
CA ILE A 235 -18.20 -0.58 -2.56
C ILE A 235 -19.58 -0.92 -3.11
N ALA A 236 -20.24 0.00 -3.81
CA ALA A 236 -21.56 -0.25 -4.39
C ALA A 236 -21.54 -1.39 -5.41
N TRP A 237 -20.54 -1.39 -6.31
CA TRP A 237 -20.34 -2.44 -7.31
C TRP A 237 -20.09 -3.83 -6.71
N LEU A 238 -19.36 -3.89 -5.59
CA LEU A 238 -19.09 -5.13 -4.87
C LEU A 238 -20.30 -5.62 -4.08
N ARG A 239 -20.99 -4.74 -3.34
CA ARG A 239 -22.19 -5.08 -2.56
C ARG A 239 -23.35 -5.56 -3.42
N GLU A 240 -23.44 -5.12 -4.67
CA GLU A 240 -24.42 -5.64 -5.64
C GLU A 240 -24.21 -7.14 -5.92
N ARG A 241 -22.97 -7.65 -5.78
CA ARG A 241 -22.60 -9.02 -6.15
C ARG A 241 -22.35 -9.93 -4.97
N HIS A 242 -21.84 -9.36 -3.89
CA HIS A 242 -21.52 -10.05 -2.63
C HIS A 242 -22.15 -9.26 -1.48
N PRO A 243 -23.49 -9.29 -1.34
CA PRO A 243 -24.21 -8.44 -0.37
C PRO A 243 -23.84 -8.75 1.08
N ASP A 244 -23.47 -10.00 1.37
CA ASP A 244 -23.15 -10.49 2.71
C ASP A 244 -21.64 -10.38 3.05
N GLN A 245 -20.82 -9.89 2.12
CA GLN A 245 -19.38 -9.76 2.32
C GLN A 245 -19.02 -8.48 3.11
N ASP A 246 -18.00 -8.56 3.95
CA ASP A 246 -17.54 -7.45 4.77
C ASP A 246 -16.75 -6.43 3.94
N TYR A 247 -17.46 -5.39 3.50
CA TYR A 247 -16.89 -4.21 2.86
C TYR A 247 -16.99 -3.01 3.80
N GLU A 248 -15.95 -2.81 4.61
CA GLU A 248 -15.88 -1.81 5.68
C GLU A 248 -15.34 -0.47 5.18
N TRP A 249 -15.95 0.65 5.59
CA TRP A 249 -15.43 1.99 5.31
C TRP A 249 -14.65 2.55 6.51
N ILE A 250 -13.36 2.88 6.29
CA ILE A 250 -12.51 3.48 7.32
C ILE A 250 -12.11 4.91 6.89
N GLY A 251 -12.88 5.89 7.36
CA GLY A 251 -12.63 7.32 7.12
C GLY A 251 -11.65 7.94 8.11
N ILE A 252 -10.64 8.64 7.60
CA ILE A 252 -9.64 9.37 8.39
C ILE A 252 -9.81 10.87 8.18
N ASP A 253 -10.51 11.53 9.10
CA ASP A 253 -10.83 12.95 8.99
C ASP A 253 -9.57 13.82 8.99
N GLY A 254 -9.51 14.75 8.04
CA GLY A 254 -8.44 15.73 7.92
C GLY A 254 -7.13 15.19 7.34
N PHE A 255 -7.08 13.92 6.92
CA PHE A 255 -5.91 13.29 6.32
C PHE A 255 -5.95 13.40 4.78
N GLY A 256 -4.79 13.72 4.21
CA GLY A 256 -4.51 13.67 2.77
C GLY A 256 -4.25 12.24 2.27
N HIS A 257 -3.63 12.15 1.08
CA HIS A 257 -3.39 10.87 0.43
C HIS A 257 -2.32 10.06 1.17
N LEU A 258 -1.07 10.53 1.19
CA LEU A 258 0.07 9.88 1.81
C LEU A 258 0.12 10.08 3.33
N ASP A 259 -0.62 11.07 3.85
CA ASP A 259 -0.74 11.32 5.30
C ASP A 259 -1.15 10.06 6.06
N ALA A 260 -1.91 9.16 5.43
CA ALA A 260 -2.32 7.89 6.04
C ALA A 260 -1.14 6.95 6.38
N LEU A 261 0.04 7.19 5.82
CA LEU A 261 1.26 6.42 6.09
C LEU A 261 2.30 7.21 6.85
N ILE A 262 2.53 8.47 6.46
CA ILE A 262 3.67 9.28 6.95
C ILE A 262 3.26 10.43 7.86
N GLY A 263 1.96 10.61 8.10
CA GLY A 263 1.46 11.65 8.98
C GLY A 263 1.94 11.41 10.42
N ARG A 264 2.23 12.50 11.15
CA ARG A 264 2.73 12.45 12.54
C ARG A 264 1.78 11.72 13.50
N ASP A 265 0.49 11.72 13.18
CA ASP A 265 -0.58 11.10 13.97
C ASP A 265 -1.07 9.77 13.35
N SER A 266 -0.36 9.21 12.36
CA SER A 266 -0.84 8.03 11.61
C SER A 266 -1.02 6.80 12.47
N GLU A 267 -0.14 6.59 13.44
CA GLU A 267 -0.23 5.48 14.38
C GLU A 267 -1.60 5.42 15.04
N ARG A 268 -1.95 6.49 15.78
CA ARG A 268 -3.21 6.58 16.51
C ARG A 268 -4.44 6.76 15.61
N ARG A 269 -4.31 7.52 14.51
CA ARG A 269 -5.47 7.93 13.73
C ARG A 269 -5.77 7.03 12.54
N VAL A 270 -4.81 6.21 12.13
CA VAL A 270 -4.91 5.34 10.95
C VAL A 270 -4.71 3.89 11.36
N PHE A 271 -3.57 3.56 12.00
CA PHE A 271 -3.25 2.16 12.30
C PHE A 271 -4.14 1.59 13.39
N ASP A 272 -4.42 2.33 14.47
CA ASP A 272 -5.42 1.92 15.48
C ASP A 272 -6.82 1.73 14.87
N LYS A 273 -7.18 2.47 13.82
CA LYS A 273 -8.49 2.35 13.17
C LYS A 273 -8.60 1.14 12.26
N MET A 274 -7.50 0.71 11.63
CA MET A 274 -7.50 -0.48 10.76
C MET A 274 -7.24 -1.77 11.53
N LEU A 275 -6.66 -1.68 12.73
CA LEU A 275 -6.28 -2.83 13.53
C LEU A 275 -7.46 -3.77 13.84
N PRO A 276 -8.65 -3.31 14.27
CA PRO A 276 -9.79 -4.21 14.55
C PRO A 276 -10.21 -5.04 13.33
N PHE A 277 -10.11 -4.47 12.12
CA PHE A 277 -10.38 -5.21 10.88
C PHE A 277 -9.33 -6.29 10.65
N LEU A 278 -8.04 -5.96 10.84
CA LEU A 278 -6.95 -6.94 10.69
C LEU A 278 -7.05 -8.07 11.72
N GLU A 279 -7.39 -7.76 12.97
CA GLU A 279 -7.55 -8.73 14.07
C GLU A 279 -8.75 -9.67 13.81
N ARG A 280 -9.88 -9.13 13.34
CA ARG A 280 -11.05 -9.93 12.96
C ARG A 280 -10.72 -11.02 11.94
N TYR A 281 -9.74 -10.73 11.07
CA TYR A 281 -9.30 -11.64 10.03
C TYR A 281 -7.89 -12.19 10.26
N SER A 282 -7.31 -12.08 11.46
CA SER A 282 -5.99 -12.64 11.75
C SER A 282 -6.04 -14.11 12.16
N GLU A 283 -7.19 -14.62 12.58
CA GLU A 283 -7.33 -15.96 13.17
C GLU A 283 -7.88 -17.02 12.19
N ALA A 284 -7.22 -18.18 12.18
CA ALA A 284 -7.75 -19.46 11.72
C ALA A 284 -8.48 -20.16 12.90
N PRO A 285 -9.34 -21.17 12.67
CA PRO A 285 -10.42 -21.58 13.57
C PRO A 285 -9.93 -22.08 14.94
N GLU A 286 -10.81 -21.95 15.95
CA GLU A 286 -10.65 -22.52 17.30
C GLU A 286 -10.07 -23.95 17.27
N SER A 287 -8.79 -24.06 17.60
CA SER A 287 -8.14 -25.34 17.88
C SER A 287 -6.90 -25.08 18.74
N GLY A 288 -7.12 -25.06 20.06
CA GLY A 288 -6.12 -25.50 21.03
C GLY A 288 -4.96 -24.55 21.32
N TYR A 289 -5.23 -23.37 21.88
CA TYR A 289 -4.29 -22.77 22.82
C TYR A 289 -4.28 -23.65 24.09
N ILE A 290 -3.39 -24.63 24.15
CA ILE A 290 -2.95 -25.19 25.43
C ILE A 290 -2.01 -24.16 26.04
N GLU A 291 -2.42 -23.58 27.16
CA GLU A 291 -1.56 -22.83 28.07
C GLU A 291 -0.27 -23.61 28.35
N LEU A 292 0.83 -23.18 27.75
CA LEU A 292 2.18 -23.51 28.20
C LEU A 292 2.69 -22.36 29.09
N ARG A 293 1.99 -22.12 30.18
CA ARG A 293 2.50 -21.45 31.38
C ARG A 293 1.99 -22.28 32.57
N ASP A 294 2.91 -22.61 33.47
CA ASP A 294 2.70 -23.38 34.71
C ASP A 294 2.91 -24.91 34.66
N ARG A 295 3.91 -25.37 33.90
CA ARG A 295 4.68 -26.59 34.25
C ARG A 295 6.15 -26.29 34.52
N GLN A 296 6.42 -25.35 35.43
CA GLN A 296 7.75 -25.20 36.03
C GLN A 296 7.79 -25.19 37.56
N GLU A 297 6.65 -25.35 38.25
CA GLU A 297 6.64 -25.45 39.72
C GLU A 297 5.79 -26.63 40.19
N ALA A 298 6.32 -27.85 40.07
CA ALA A 298 6.03 -28.98 40.96
C ALA A 298 6.83 -30.22 40.50
N GLN A 299 8.12 -30.27 40.83
CA GLN A 299 8.81 -31.55 41.02
C GLN A 299 8.98 -31.76 42.53
N PRO A 300 8.37 -32.79 43.13
CA PRO A 300 8.75 -33.22 44.46
C PRO A 300 10.13 -33.90 44.39
N GLN A 301 11.05 -33.43 45.23
CA GLN A 301 12.35 -34.09 45.45
C GLN A 301 12.12 -35.47 46.05
N ASN A 302 12.25 -36.52 45.25
CA ASN A 302 12.49 -37.88 45.74
C ASN A 302 14.00 -38.12 45.74
N ARG A 303 14.61 -38.11 46.93
CA ARG A 303 15.93 -38.70 47.16
C ARG A 303 15.73 -40.04 47.85
N ASP A 304 15.64 -41.09 47.05
CA ASP A 304 15.93 -42.45 47.49
C ASP A 304 17.36 -42.80 47.06
N GLY A 305 18.15 -43.25 48.02
CA GLY A 305 19.53 -43.68 47.86
C GLY A 305 19.96 -44.44 49.11
N GLY A 306 19.34 -45.59 49.36
CA GLY A 306 20.02 -46.71 50.02
C GLY A 306 20.97 -47.38 49.01
N GLU A 307 21.99 -48.14 49.35
CA GLU A 307 22.47 -48.70 50.60
C GLU A 307 23.78 -49.43 50.22
N GLN A 308 24.91 -49.20 50.90
CA GLN A 308 26.04 -50.16 50.91
C GLN A 308 26.77 -50.16 52.26
N THR A 309 26.44 -51.17 53.08
CA THR A 309 27.36 -52.20 53.62
C THR A 309 28.44 -51.82 54.66
N THR A 310 28.11 -52.07 55.94
CA THR A 310 28.84 -52.83 56.99
C THR A 310 30.36 -52.63 57.29
N VAL A 311 30.64 -52.13 58.50
CA VAL A 311 31.47 -52.69 59.61
C VAL A 311 32.84 -53.33 59.28
N ARG A 312 33.96 -52.77 59.81
CA ARG A 312 34.78 -53.25 60.97
C ARG A 312 36.21 -52.66 60.99
N ARG A 313 36.64 -52.28 62.21
CA ARG A 313 37.99 -51.95 62.75
C ARG A 313 38.62 -50.62 62.37
#